data_AF-A0A958Z124-F1
#
_entry.id   AF-A0A958Z124-F1
#
_cell.length_a   1.000
_cell.length_b   1.000
_cell.length_c   1.000
_cell.angle_alpha   90.00
_cell.angle_beta   90.00
_cell.angle_gamma   90.00
#
_symmetry.space_group_name_H-M   'P 1'
#
loop_
_entity.id
_entity.type
_entity.pdbx_description
1 polymer ?
#
loop_
_entity_poly.entity_id
_entity_poly.type
_entity_poly.pdbx_seq_one_letter_code
_entity_poly.pdbx_strand_id
1 'polypeptide(L)'
;MQLKKQAYIIGVFLIVIITSSFINVSNNTPKRLETKSQSLEFHVDGLYFAEFYDYIFRGHFENIKMTREDMDFIMIFEQYLRTYGKYCDQYLPADKVEIMDLKCAEEMVEKNLYGDILSRTCTRWVWVGSSLFARPDLYNAKKEVERLQSEDVIQNTFAIMTDPNAIGNSMDMVHKTKGLHNDMVQLFTLNSCDSKGVRRFEENLKRFALSQESIRMQSKSKYETMKTAGGPLGNQNLNKLFDDLVANQAKTWALNKYVPQSISRVSVIQKDNQGRPLTAKAYYTYQFFGRSGEGWVQVSFENGLPKCLYFHDMPQNCKTPNSSIVASYAQGKYSNN
;
A
#
# COMPACT_ATOMS: atom_id res chain seq x y z
N MET A 1 61.46 4.61 -59.31
CA MET A 1 60.20 5.38 -59.42
C MET A 1 59.34 4.72 -60.48
N GLN A 2 58.24 4.07 -60.02
CA GLN A 2 56.97 3.72 -60.72
C GLN A 2 57.07 2.92 -62.05
N LEU A 3 56.76 1.60 -62.07
CA LEU A 3 55.43 0.96 -62.26
C LEU A 3 55.03 0.92 -63.77
N LYS A 4 54.62 -0.17 -64.44
CA LYS A 4 53.85 -1.39 -64.07
C LYS A 4 54.09 -2.49 -65.12
N LYS A 5 54.09 -3.76 -64.68
CA LYS A 5 53.80 -4.94 -65.49
C LYS A 5 52.39 -5.44 -65.13
N GLN A 6 51.61 -5.82 -66.13
CA GLN A 6 50.51 -6.77 -65.98
C GLN A 6 50.35 -7.54 -67.30
N ALA A 7 50.43 -8.86 -67.22
CA ALA A 7 49.71 -9.79 -68.09
C ALA A 7 49.69 -11.16 -67.39
N TYR A 8 48.47 -11.59 -67.05
CA TYR A 8 48.14 -12.89 -66.47
C TYR A 8 48.00 -13.93 -67.59
N ILE A 9 48.55 -15.14 -67.40
CA ILE A 9 48.16 -16.34 -68.13
C ILE A 9 48.13 -17.55 -67.17
N ILE A 10 46.92 -18.10 -67.00
CA ILE A 10 46.49 -19.51 -67.09
C ILE A 10 47.35 -20.60 -66.44
N GLY A 11 46.71 -21.48 -65.66
CA GLY A 11 47.18 -22.87 -65.52
C GLY A 11 46.63 -23.61 -64.31
N VAL A 12 45.82 -24.64 -64.56
CA VAL A 12 45.10 -25.48 -63.60
C VAL A 12 45.99 -26.63 -63.08
N PHE A 13 45.64 -27.16 -61.90
CA PHE A 13 45.76 -28.56 -61.38
C PHE A 13 46.62 -28.80 -60.11
N LEU A 14 45.87 -28.97 -58.99
CA LEU A 14 45.77 -30.14 -58.10
C LEU A 14 46.84 -30.47 -57.03
N ILE A 15 46.26 -30.90 -55.89
CA ILE A 15 46.76 -31.70 -54.75
C ILE A 15 47.33 -30.89 -53.56
N VAL A 16 46.63 -30.95 -52.42
CA VAL A 16 47.05 -31.67 -51.19
C VAL A 16 45.96 -31.48 -50.10
N ILE A 17 45.40 -32.60 -49.65
CA ILE A 17 44.60 -32.78 -48.43
C ILE A 17 45.47 -32.44 -47.22
N ILE A 18 45.02 -31.68 -46.20
CA ILE A 18 45.08 -32.01 -44.75
C ILE A 18 44.05 -31.14 -43.97
N THR A 19 43.34 -31.84 -43.09
CA THR A 19 42.37 -31.48 -42.03
C THR A 19 42.54 -30.17 -41.28
N SER A 20 41.43 -29.50 -40.94
CA SER A 20 41.05 -29.20 -39.55
C SER A 20 39.70 -28.46 -39.47
N SER A 21 38.99 -28.80 -38.41
CA SER A 21 37.69 -28.35 -37.91
C SER A 21 37.43 -26.84 -38.00
N PHE A 22 36.19 -26.44 -38.33
CA PHE A 22 35.21 -25.83 -37.40
C PHE A 22 34.01 -25.33 -38.22
N ILE A 23 32.83 -25.80 -37.82
CA ILE A 23 31.52 -25.54 -38.41
C ILE A 23 31.16 -24.08 -38.14
N ASN A 24 30.87 -23.32 -39.20
CA ASN A 24 30.20 -22.03 -39.10
C ASN A 24 28.91 -22.10 -39.91
N VAL A 25 27.80 -22.44 -39.24
CA VAL A 25 26.46 -22.31 -39.79
C VAL A 25 25.70 -21.38 -38.87
N SER A 26 25.54 -20.14 -39.34
CA SER A 26 24.62 -19.16 -38.81
C SER A 26 23.18 -19.67 -38.97
N ASN A 27 22.58 -20.15 -37.88
CA ASN A 27 21.14 -20.32 -37.79
C ASN A 27 20.53 -19.00 -37.31
N ASN A 28 20.07 -18.20 -38.27
CA ASN A 28 19.10 -17.14 -38.02
C ASN A 28 17.81 -17.76 -37.46
N THR A 29 17.72 -17.83 -36.14
CA THR A 29 16.46 -18.06 -35.44
C THR A 29 15.93 -16.69 -35.04
N PRO A 30 14.72 -16.28 -35.44
CA PRO A 30 14.11 -15.07 -34.91
C PRO A 30 14.03 -15.22 -33.40
N LYS A 31 14.68 -14.32 -32.68
CA LYS A 31 14.59 -14.19 -31.23
C LYS A 31 13.11 -13.93 -30.93
N ARG A 32 12.37 -14.99 -30.58
CA ARG A 32 11.02 -14.91 -30.04
C ARG A 32 11.12 -13.90 -28.91
N LEU A 33 10.55 -12.71 -29.10
CA LEU A 33 10.27 -11.84 -27.98
C LEU A 33 9.45 -12.69 -27.02
N GLU A 34 10.07 -13.08 -25.91
CA GLU A 34 9.35 -13.58 -24.77
C GLU A 34 8.39 -12.46 -24.40
N THR A 35 7.14 -12.59 -24.87
CA THR A 35 6.02 -11.88 -24.27
C THR A 35 6.04 -12.36 -22.83
N LYS A 36 6.63 -11.56 -21.94
CA LYS A 36 6.56 -11.73 -20.50
C LYS A 36 5.08 -11.91 -20.22
N SER A 37 4.65 -13.14 -19.99
CA SER A 37 3.28 -13.45 -19.66
C SER A 37 2.98 -12.56 -18.46
N GLN A 38 2.17 -11.52 -18.65
CA GLN A 38 1.77 -10.64 -17.56
C GLN A 38 0.99 -11.53 -16.60
N SER A 39 1.68 -12.03 -15.57
CA SER A 39 1.09 -12.78 -14.49
C SER A 39 0.05 -11.88 -13.82
N LEU A 40 -1.06 -12.48 -13.39
CA LEU A 40 -2.07 -11.77 -12.63
C LEU A 40 -1.56 -11.61 -11.19
N GLU A 41 -0.65 -10.65 -11.01
CA GLU A 41 0.00 -10.33 -9.74
C GLU A 41 -0.38 -8.93 -9.29
N PHE A 42 -0.54 -8.76 -7.97
CA PHE A 42 -0.81 -7.48 -7.34
C PHE A 42 -0.15 -7.46 -5.96
N HIS A 43 0.78 -6.54 -5.77
CA HIS A 43 1.64 -6.45 -4.60
C HIS A 43 1.15 -5.36 -3.65
N VAL A 44 0.88 -5.75 -2.41
CA VAL A 44 0.36 -4.85 -1.37
C VAL A 44 1.21 -4.91 -0.10
N ASP A 45 2.37 -5.56 -0.17
CA ASP A 45 3.19 -5.81 1.01
C ASP A 45 3.74 -4.53 1.63
N GLY A 46 3.55 -4.40 2.95
CA GLY A 46 4.01 -3.26 3.73
C GLY A 46 3.12 -2.02 3.65
N LEU A 47 2.01 -2.08 2.91
CA LEU A 47 0.96 -1.05 2.90
C LEU A 47 0.15 -1.11 4.21
N TYR A 48 -0.40 0.02 4.64
CA TYR A 48 -1.22 0.18 5.83
C TYR A 48 -2.55 -0.60 5.70
N PHE A 49 -3.24 -0.47 4.57
CA PHE A 49 -4.47 -1.22 4.23
C PHE A 49 -4.20 -2.46 3.37
N ALA A 50 -3.01 -3.06 3.49
CA ALA A 50 -2.59 -4.19 2.65
C ALA A 50 -3.60 -5.35 2.60
N GLU A 51 -4.20 -5.68 3.74
CA GLU A 51 -5.22 -6.74 3.82
C GLU A 51 -6.47 -6.41 2.99
N PHE A 52 -6.99 -5.19 3.12
CA PHE A 52 -8.13 -4.73 2.34
C PHE A 52 -7.83 -4.79 0.83
N TYR A 53 -6.65 -4.31 0.42
CA TYR A 53 -6.27 -4.30 -1.00
C TYR A 53 -6.15 -5.72 -1.58
N ASP A 54 -5.57 -6.67 -0.84
CA ASP A 54 -5.48 -8.08 -1.28
C ASP A 54 -6.87 -8.74 -1.37
N TYR A 55 -7.76 -8.48 -0.41
CA TYR A 55 -9.13 -9.01 -0.47
C TYR A 55 -9.92 -8.43 -1.64
N ILE A 56 -9.81 -7.13 -1.91
CA ILE A 56 -10.42 -6.50 -3.10
C ILE A 56 -9.85 -7.14 -4.37
N PHE A 57 -8.52 -7.18 -4.51
CA PHE A 57 -7.88 -7.78 -5.68
C PHE A 57 -8.32 -9.23 -5.93
N ARG A 58 -8.38 -10.05 -4.87
CA ARG A 58 -8.79 -11.46 -4.96
C ARG A 58 -10.30 -11.67 -5.09
N GLY A 59 -11.11 -10.65 -4.83
CA GLY A 59 -12.57 -10.81 -4.75
C GLY A 59 -13.00 -11.67 -3.56
N HIS A 60 -12.32 -11.53 -2.42
CA HIS A 60 -12.67 -12.21 -1.16
C HIS A 60 -13.44 -11.24 -0.24
N PHE A 61 -14.54 -10.71 -0.75
CA PHE A 61 -15.32 -9.66 -0.08
C PHE A 61 -15.86 -10.10 1.29
N GLU A 62 -16.10 -11.41 1.47
CA GLU A 62 -16.57 -11.98 2.74
C GLU A 62 -15.59 -11.79 3.91
N ASN A 63 -14.32 -11.51 3.63
CA ASN A 63 -13.29 -11.27 4.65
C ASN A 63 -13.06 -9.77 4.93
N ILE A 64 -13.72 -8.89 4.19
CA ILE A 64 -13.61 -7.44 4.37
C ILE A 64 -14.56 -7.01 5.49
N LYS A 65 -14.00 -6.46 6.57
CA LYS A 65 -14.78 -5.94 7.71
C LYS A 65 -15.42 -4.58 7.43
N MET A 66 -14.77 -3.79 6.57
CA MET A 66 -15.22 -2.47 6.15
C MET A 66 -16.43 -2.63 5.22
N THR A 67 -17.41 -1.75 5.34
CA THR A 67 -18.56 -1.68 4.42
C THR A 67 -18.33 -0.60 3.36
N ARG A 68 -19.15 -0.59 2.29
CA ARG A 68 -19.06 0.47 1.27
C ARG A 68 -19.53 1.82 1.83
N GLU A 69 -20.31 1.82 2.90
CA GLU A 69 -20.81 3.01 3.57
C GLU A 69 -19.81 3.60 4.57
N ASP A 70 -18.74 2.88 4.91
CA ASP A 70 -17.74 3.38 5.84
C ASP A 70 -16.95 4.54 5.22
N MET A 71 -16.73 5.60 6.01
CA MET A 71 -15.92 6.76 5.59
C MET A 71 -14.51 6.35 5.12
N ASP A 72 -13.90 5.36 5.79
CA ASP A 72 -12.58 4.83 5.41
C ASP A 72 -12.59 4.28 3.96
N PHE A 73 -13.68 3.65 3.53
CA PHE A 73 -13.81 3.13 2.16
C PHE A 73 -13.87 4.27 1.14
N ILE A 74 -14.65 5.31 1.41
CA ILE A 74 -14.78 6.48 0.55
C ILE A 74 -13.43 7.18 0.39
N MET A 75 -12.71 7.38 1.51
CA MET A 75 -11.36 7.94 1.51
C MET A 75 -10.41 7.10 0.65
N ILE A 76 -10.43 5.77 0.81
CA ILE A 76 -9.60 4.85 0.02
C ILE A 76 -9.91 4.98 -1.47
N PHE A 77 -11.19 4.96 -1.84
CA PHE A 77 -11.61 5.01 -3.24
C PHE A 77 -11.26 6.36 -3.88
N GLU A 78 -11.54 7.47 -3.20
CA GLU A 78 -11.19 8.81 -3.68
C GLU A 78 -9.67 8.99 -3.81
N GLN A 79 -8.88 8.58 -2.81
CA GLN A 79 -7.41 8.65 -2.89
C GLN A 79 -6.84 7.74 -3.99
N TYR A 80 -7.44 6.57 -4.24
CA TYR A 80 -7.07 5.72 -5.37
C TYR A 80 -7.26 6.46 -6.70
N LEU A 81 -8.46 7.03 -6.94
CA LEU A 81 -8.77 7.72 -8.19
C LEU A 81 -7.83 8.91 -8.44
N ARG A 82 -7.58 9.72 -7.41
CA ARG A 82 -6.68 10.88 -7.52
C ARG A 82 -5.24 10.47 -7.77
N THR A 83 -4.77 9.43 -7.09
CA THR A 83 -3.40 8.97 -7.24
C THR A 83 -3.19 8.33 -8.62
N TYR A 84 -4.15 7.53 -9.11
CA TYR A 84 -4.11 7.01 -10.47
C TYR A 84 -4.16 8.16 -11.49
N GLY A 85 -5.05 9.13 -11.31
CA GLY A 85 -5.17 10.30 -12.18
C GLY A 85 -3.92 11.18 -12.21
N LYS A 86 -3.09 11.14 -11.17
CA LYS A 86 -1.83 11.88 -11.06
C LYS A 86 -0.62 11.14 -11.64
N TYR A 87 -0.50 9.85 -11.37
CA TYR A 87 0.71 9.06 -11.71
C TYR A 87 0.52 8.11 -12.90
N CYS A 88 -0.72 7.83 -13.28
CA CYS A 88 -1.11 6.87 -14.31
C CYS A 88 -2.01 7.51 -15.39
N ASP A 89 -1.97 8.83 -15.54
CA ASP A 89 -2.83 9.62 -16.43
C ASP A 89 -2.76 9.17 -17.89
N GLN A 90 -1.57 8.79 -18.37
CA GLN A 90 -1.33 8.27 -19.71
C GLN A 90 -2.10 6.97 -20.03
N TYR A 91 -2.58 6.26 -19.01
CA TYR A 91 -3.34 5.01 -19.15
C TYR A 91 -4.85 5.21 -19.02
N LEU A 92 -5.31 6.44 -18.78
CA LEU A 92 -6.73 6.77 -18.76
C LEU A 92 -7.34 6.70 -20.17
N PRO A 93 -8.62 6.33 -20.28
CA PRO A 93 -9.29 6.27 -21.56
C PRO A 93 -9.56 7.68 -22.13
N ALA A 94 -9.89 7.76 -23.42
CA ALA A 94 -10.16 9.02 -24.09
C ALA A 94 -11.39 9.76 -23.50
N ASP A 95 -12.38 9.01 -23.02
CA ASP A 95 -13.60 9.50 -22.39
C ASP A 95 -13.45 9.77 -20.88
N LYS A 96 -12.21 9.90 -20.38
CA LYS A 96 -11.94 10.19 -18.97
C LYS A 96 -12.73 11.39 -18.45
N VAL A 97 -13.14 11.31 -17.20
CA VAL A 97 -13.93 12.35 -16.52
C VAL A 97 -13.08 13.05 -15.48
N GLU A 98 -13.28 14.36 -15.34
CA GLU A 98 -12.60 15.14 -14.30
C GLU A 98 -13.17 14.78 -12.92
N ILE A 99 -12.25 14.57 -11.96
CA ILE A 99 -12.57 14.39 -10.55
C ILE A 99 -12.93 15.77 -9.99
N MET A 100 -14.03 15.85 -9.24
CA MET A 100 -14.49 17.10 -8.66
C MET A 100 -14.02 17.24 -7.21
N ASP A 101 -13.60 18.44 -6.82
CA ASP A 101 -13.32 18.84 -5.45
C ASP A 101 -14.53 19.55 -4.87
N LEU A 102 -14.88 19.23 -3.63
CA LEU A 102 -15.79 20.05 -2.84
C LEU A 102 -14.97 21.13 -2.12
N LYS A 103 -15.15 22.40 -2.48
CA LYS A 103 -14.44 23.54 -1.86
C LYS A 103 -15.41 24.48 -1.16
N CYS A 104 -14.94 25.08 -0.07
CA CYS A 104 -15.66 26.13 0.60
C CYS A 104 -15.65 27.41 -0.25
N ALA A 105 -16.82 27.90 -0.61
CA ALA A 105 -16.97 29.15 -1.35
C ALA A 105 -17.22 30.35 -0.42
N GLU A 106 -17.88 30.14 0.72
CA GLU A 106 -18.17 31.17 1.71
C GLU A 106 -17.95 30.64 3.13
N GLU A 107 -17.23 31.41 3.94
CA GLU A 107 -16.98 31.13 5.35
C GLU A 107 -17.70 32.15 6.23
N MET A 108 -18.33 31.67 7.30
CA MET A 108 -18.71 32.48 8.45
C MET A 108 -17.53 32.55 9.42
N VAL A 109 -17.08 33.77 9.72
CA VAL A 109 -15.98 34.03 10.64
C VAL A 109 -16.54 34.63 11.92
N GLU A 110 -16.43 33.91 13.02
CA GLU A 110 -16.81 34.42 14.35
C GLU A 110 -15.60 35.14 14.96
N LYS A 111 -15.83 36.32 15.56
CA LYS A 111 -14.78 37.12 16.19
C LYS A 111 -15.15 37.47 17.63
N ASN A 112 -14.14 37.56 18.51
CA ASN A 112 -14.34 38.04 19.88
C ASN A 112 -14.53 39.57 19.92
N LEU A 113 -14.79 40.11 21.11
CA LEU A 113 -14.95 41.56 21.34
C LEU A 113 -13.70 42.40 21.00
N TYR A 114 -12.54 41.77 20.85
CA TYR A 114 -11.26 42.40 20.50
C TYR A 114 -10.91 42.25 19.00
N GLY A 115 -11.74 41.56 18.23
CA GLY A 115 -11.54 41.31 16.80
C GLY A 115 -10.77 40.04 16.44
N ASP A 116 -10.35 39.23 17.42
CA ASP A 116 -9.68 37.95 17.15
C ASP A 116 -10.65 36.91 16.63
N ILE A 117 -10.21 36.12 15.65
CA ILE A 117 -11.03 35.06 15.05
C ILE A 117 -11.17 33.90 16.05
N LEU A 118 -12.41 33.64 16.46
CA LEU A 118 -12.79 32.52 17.33
C LEU A 118 -13.00 31.24 16.53
N SER A 119 -13.69 31.34 15.39
CA SER A 119 -14.01 30.19 14.54
C SER A 119 -14.17 30.60 13.08
N ARG A 120 -13.93 29.64 12.18
CA ARG A 120 -14.30 29.73 10.76
C ARG A 120 -15.14 28.50 10.44
N THR A 121 -16.33 28.72 9.91
CA THR A 121 -17.24 27.64 9.52
C THR A 121 -17.64 27.83 8.07
N CYS A 122 -17.51 26.81 7.24
CA CYS A 122 -17.97 26.90 5.87
C CYS A 122 -19.51 26.95 5.82
N THR A 123 -20.09 27.97 5.19
CA THR A 123 -21.53 28.12 5.04
C THR A 123 -22.02 27.75 3.65
N ARG A 124 -21.13 27.74 2.65
CA ARG A 124 -21.49 27.35 1.27
C ARG A 124 -20.37 26.55 0.61
N TRP A 125 -20.72 25.37 0.12
CA TRP A 125 -19.83 24.47 -0.61
C TRP A 125 -20.13 24.48 -2.10
N VAL A 126 -19.09 24.34 -2.93
CA VAL A 126 -19.20 24.24 -4.39
C VAL A 126 -18.30 23.14 -4.93
N TRP A 127 -18.78 22.48 -5.98
CA TRP A 127 -17.98 21.52 -6.73
C TRP A 127 -17.13 22.25 -7.78
N VAL A 128 -15.82 22.03 -7.76
CA VAL A 128 -14.88 22.58 -8.75
C VAL A 128 -14.04 21.48 -9.36
N GLY A 129 -13.61 21.64 -10.61
CA GLY A 129 -12.72 20.68 -11.26
C GLY A 129 -11.36 20.61 -10.58
N SER A 130 -10.85 19.39 -10.33
CA SER A 130 -9.57 19.17 -9.67
C SER A 130 -8.37 19.13 -10.63
N SER A 131 -8.62 19.20 -11.95
CA SER A 131 -7.65 18.91 -13.02
C SER A 131 -7.04 17.51 -12.99
N LEU A 132 -7.58 16.60 -12.18
CA LEU A 132 -7.25 15.17 -12.18
C LEU A 132 -8.40 14.41 -12.84
N PHE A 133 -8.07 13.32 -13.50
CA PHE A 133 -9.05 12.55 -14.27
C PHE A 133 -9.12 11.11 -13.79
N ALA A 134 -10.29 10.50 -13.97
CA ALA A 134 -10.57 9.11 -13.63
C ALA A 134 -11.26 8.39 -14.78
N ARG A 135 -11.29 7.06 -14.71
CA ARG A 135 -12.17 6.26 -15.56
C ARG A 135 -13.63 6.58 -15.24
N PRO A 136 -14.50 6.75 -16.26
CA PRO A 136 -15.90 7.10 -16.02
C PRO A 136 -16.63 6.08 -15.14
N ASP A 137 -16.43 4.80 -15.37
CA ASP A 137 -17.10 3.72 -14.64
C ASP A 137 -16.68 3.67 -13.15
N LEU A 138 -15.38 3.81 -12.87
CA LEU A 138 -14.87 3.88 -11.50
C LEU A 138 -15.34 5.13 -10.77
N TYR A 139 -15.29 6.30 -11.43
CA TYR A 139 -15.73 7.55 -10.82
C TYR A 139 -17.24 7.54 -10.55
N ASN A 140 -18.04 6.98 -11.45
CA ASN A 140 -19.48 6.81 -11.23
C ASN A 140 -19.78 5.84 -10.09
N ALA A 141 -19.02 4.75 -9.95
CA ALA A 141 -19.17 3.85 -8.81
C ALA A 141 -18.85 4.53 -7.47
N LYS A 142 -17.81 5.38 -7.42
CA LYS A 142 -17.54 6.20 -6.23
C LYS A 142 -18.71 7.14 -5.92
N LYS A 143 -19.22 7.86 -6.94
CA LYS A 143 -20.37 8.75 -6.75
C LYS A 143 -21.61 8.02 -6.24
N GLU A 144 -21.83 6.78 -6.66
CA GLU A 144 -22.95 5.98 -6.16
C GLU A 144 -22.81 5.68 -4.66
N VAL A 145 -21.58 5.44 -4.19
CA VAL A 145 -21.30 5.29 -2.76
C VAL A 145 -21.50 6.61 -2.01
N GLU A 146 -21.03 7.73 -2.57
CA GLU A 146 -21.24 9.06 -1.97
C GLU A 146 -22.73 9.39 -1.85
N ARG A 147 -23.59 8.97 -2.79
CA ARG A 147 -25.04 9.16 -2.71
C ARG A 147 -25.71 8.42 -1.55
N LEU A 148 -25.05 7.44 -0.95
CA LEU A 148 -25.53 6.75 0.25
C LEU A 148 -25.23 7.53 1.53
N GLN A 149 -24.38 8.56 1.46
CA GLN A 149 -23.91 9.32 2.61
C GLN A 149 -24.72 10.60 2.83
N SER A 150 -24.68 11.10 4.07
CA SER A 150 -25.12 12.47 4.33
C SER A 150 -24.14 13.47 3.72
N GLU A 151 -24.64 14.66 3.38
CA GLU A 151 -23.81 15.76 2.89
C GLU A 151 -22.67 16.09 3.88
N ASP A 152 -22.93 16.02 5.18
CA ASP A 152 -21.93 16.23 6.24
C ASP A 152 -20.79 15.22 6.19
N VAL A 153 -21.08 13.93 5.94
CA VAL A 153 -20.04 12.89 5.82
C VAL A 153 -19.17 13.16 4.60
N ILE A 154 -19.77 13.54 3.47
CA ILE A 154 -19.03 13.89 2.25
C ILE A 154 -18.14 15.12 2.53
N GLN A 155 -18.70 16.18 3.10
CA GLN A 155 -17.97 17.40 3.44
C GLN A 155 -16.79 17.12 4.38
N ASN A 156 -17.02 16.37 5.46
CA ASN A 156 -15.97 15.99 6.41
C ASN A 156 -14.88 15.15 5.74
N THR A 157 -15.26 14.21 4.87
CA THR A 157 -14.31 13.38 4.12
C THR A 157 -13.41 14.24 3.24
N PHE A 158 -13.99 15.14 2.44
CA PHE A 158 -13.23 16.05 1.58
C PHE A 158 -12.36 17.02 2.38
N ALA A 159 -12.85 17.55 3.51
CA ALA A 159 -12.08 18.40 4.40
C ALA A 159 -10.85 17.65 4.95
N ILE A 160 -11.03 16.45 5.49
CA ILE A 160 -9.93 15.59 6.00
C ILE A 160 -8.89 15.29 4.91
N MET A 161 -9.33 15.11 3.67
CA MET A 161 -8.45 14.75 2.56
C MET A 161 -7.65 15.93 1.99
N THR A 162 -8.18 17.14 2.08
CA THR A 162 -7.58 18.34 1.46
C THR A 162 -6.92 19.28 2.47
N ASP A 163 -7.36 19.27 3.73
CA ASP A 163 -6.85 20.11 4.80
C ASP A 163 -6.35 19.25 5.98
N PRO A 164 -5.03 19.21 6.23
CA PRO A 164 -4.47 18.53 7.40
C PRO A 164 -5.06 19.02 8.75
N ASN A 165 -5.55 20.26 8.82
CA ASN A 165 -6.15 20.82 10.03
C ASN A 165 -7.57 20.30 10.30
N ALA A 166 -8.29 19.81 9.27
CA ALA A 166 -9.65 19.29 9.40
C ALA A 166 -9.74 17.97 10.17
N ILE A 167 -8.61 17.29 10.38
CA ILE A 167 -8.52 16.05 11.16
C ILE A 167 -8.77 16.31 12.67
N GLY A 168 -8.63 17.57 13.10
CA GLY A 168 -8.71 17.96 14.50
C GLY A 168 -7.65 17.26 15.35
N ASN A 169 -7.97 17.01 16.62
CA ASN A 169 -7.05 16.38 17.57
C ASN A 169 -7.09 14.83 17.54
N SER A 170 -7.71 14.24 16.52
CA SER A 170 -7.81 12.78 16.40
C SER A 170 -6.51 12.20 15.84
N MET A 171 -5.60 11.81 16.73
CA MET A 171 -4.31 11.26 16.30
C MET A 171 -4.48 9.97 15.48
N ASP A 172 -5.50 9.15 15.76
CA ASP A 172 -5.80 7.95 14.98
C ASP A 172 -6.17 8.27 13.54
N MET A 173 -7.00 9.30 13.34
CA MET A 173 -7.34 9.76 12.01
C MET A 173 -6.11 10.32 11.29
N VAL A 174 -5.24 11.08 11.98
CA VAL A 174 -3.97 11.56 11.41
C VAL A 174 -3.12 10.39 10.91
N HIS A 175 -2.99 9.34 11.71
CA HIS A 175 -2.23 8.15 11.33
C HIS A 175 -2.84 7.42 10.15
N LYS A 176 -4.16 7.23 10.14
CA LYS A 176 -4.89 6.58 9.03
C LYS A 176 -4.73 7.35 7.73
N THR A 177 -4.97 8.67 7.73
CA THR A 177 -4.86 9.51 6.53
C THR A 177 -3.44 9.54 5.98
N LYS A 178 -2.41 9.64 6.85
CA LYS A 178 -1.01 9.52 6.43
C LYS A 178 -0.68 8.14 5.87
N GLY A 179 -1.17 7.09 6.53
CA GLY A 179 -1.03 5.72 6.06
C GLY A 179 -1.62 5.53 4.67
N LEU A 180 -2.85 6.01 4.45
CA LEU A 180 -3.55 5.96 3.17
C LEU A 180 -2.81 6.72 2.07
N HIS A 181 -2.34 7.94 2.36
CA HIS A 181 -1.58 8.72 1.39
C HIS A 181 -0.31 8.01 0.94
N ASN A 182 0.46 7.49 1.91
CA ASN A 182 1.66 6.71 1.64
C ASN A 182 1.33 5.42 0.86
N ASP A 183 0.22 4.76 1.22
CA ASP A 183 -0.21 3.54 0.55
C ASP A 183 -0.45 3.75 -0.93
N MET A 184 -1.19 4.80 -1.30
CA MET A 184 -1.54 5.01 -2.71
C MET A 184 -0.31 5.30 -3.57
N VAL A 185 0.63 6.10 -3.07
CA VAL A 185 1.90 6.34 -3.77
C VAL A 185 2.70 5.05 -3.93
N GLN A 186 2.79 4.26 -2.86
CA GLN A 186 3.53 3.00 -2.88
C GLN A 186 2.83 1.93 -3.72
N LEU A 187 1.50 1.93 -3.79
CA LEU A 187 0.72 0.97 -4.57
C LEU A 187 1.12 1.02 -6.05
N PHE A 188 1.28 2.22 -6.62
CA PHE A 188 1.71 2.40 -8.02
C PHE A 188 3.23 2.34 -8.22
N THR A 189 4.00 2.35 -7.12
CA THR A 189 5.42 1.99 -7.16
C THR A 189 5.60 0.46 -7.22
N LEU A 190 4.74 -0.27 -6.50
CA LEU A 190 4.76 -1.74 -6.43
C LEU A 190 4.07 -2.41 -7.63
N ASN A 191 3.15 -1.70 -8.30
CA ASN A 191 2.34 -2.24 -9.39
C ASN A 191 2.30 -1.28 -10.57
N SER A 192 2.65 -1.76 -11.77
CA SER A 192 2.54 -0.96 -12.99
C SER A 192 1.09 -0.57 -13.27
N CYS A 193 0.88 0.70 -13.65
CA CYS A 193 -0.44 1.31 -13.91
C CYS A 193 -1.30 0.58 -14.95
N ASP A 194 -0.67 -0.12 -15.90
CA ASP A 194 -1.29 -0.88 -16.98
C ASP A 194 -1.33 -2.39 -16.71
N SER A 195 -0.88 -2.82 -15.54
CA SER A 195 -0.86 -4.23 -15.19
C SER A 195 -2.27 -4.83 -15.11
N LYS A 196 -2.37 -6.11 -15.48
CA LYS A 196 -3.61 -6.90 -15.29
C LYS A 196 -4.01 -6.98 -13.81
N GLY A 197 -3.05 -6.91 -12.90
CA GLY A 197 -3.27 -6.86 -11.46
C GLY A 197 -4.07 -5.63 -11.02
N VAL A 198 -3.60 -4.44 -11.41
CA VAL A 198 -4.28 -3.17 -11.15
C VAL A 198 -5.68 -3.17 -11.78
N ARG A 199 -5.82 -3.65 -13.03
CA ARG A 199 -7.15 -3.77 -13.68
C ARG A 199 -8.11 -4.69 -12.93
N ARG A 200 -7.63 -5.82 -12.42
CA ARG A 200 -8.43 -6.73 -11.59
C ARG A 200 -8.84 -6.06 -10.28
N PHE A 201 -7.91 -5.37 -9.63
CA PHE A 201 -8.18 -4.61 -8.42
C PHE A 201 -9.25 -3.54 -8.67
N GLU A 202 -9.13 -2.72 -9.72
CA GLU A 202 -10.11 -1.70 -10.11
C GLU A 202 -11.51 -2.29 -10.32
N GLU A 203 -11.60 -3.40 -11.07
CA GLU A 203 -12.87 -4.04 -11.37
C GLU A 203 -13.55 -4.57 -10.10
N ASN A 204 -12.79 -5.15 -9.17
CA ASN A 204 -13.35 -5.59 -7.90
C ASN A 204 -13.62 -4.42 -6.94
N LEU A 205 -12.82 -3.35 -6.95
CA LEU A 205 -13.11 -2.13 -6.17
C LEU A 205 -14.44 -1.53 -6.59
N LYS A 206 -14.70 -1.46 -7.90
CA LYS A 206 -15.98 -1.06 -8.49
C LYS A 206 -17.12 -1.97 -8.04
N ARG A 207 -16.95 -3.29 -8.11
CA ARG A 207 -17.99 -4.26 -7.71
C ARG A 207 -18.33 -4.15 -6.24
N PHE A 208 -17.31 -4.02 -5.38
CA PHE A 208 -17.48 -3.79 -3.95
C PHE A 208 -18.26 -2.48 -3.70
N ALA A 209 -17.85 -1.40 -4.38
CA ALA A 209 -18.53 -0.11 -4.32
C ALA A 209 -19.97 -0.14 -4.83
N LEU A 210 -20.37 -1.13 -5.63
CA LEU A 210 -21.73 -1.24 -6.19
C LEU A 210 -22.54 -2.38 -5.55
N SER A 211 -22.03 -3.00 -4.47
CA SER A 211 -22.61 -4.21 -3.86
C SER A 211 -22.87 -5.34 -4.86
N GLN A 212 -21.98 -5.47 -5.85
CA GLN A 212 -22.02 -6.53 -6.86
C GLN A 212 -21.15 -7.71 -6.46
N GLU A 213 -21.44 -8.87 -7.04
CA GLU A 213 -20.59 -10.05 -6.88
C GLU A 213 -19.17 -9.78 -7.38
N SER A 214 -18.20 -10.18 -6.55
CA SER A 214 -16.78 -10.09 -6.86
C SER A 214 -16.37 -11.00 -8.01
N ILE A 215 -15.31 -10.63 -8.73
CA ILE A 215 -14.58 -11.59 -9.55
C ILE A 215 -13.60 -12.33 -8.64
N ARG A 216 -14.10 -13.44 -8.08
CA ARG A 216 -13.43 -14.23 -7.05
C ARG A 216 -12.31 -15.10 -7.61
N MET A 217 -11.14 -15.01 -6.98
CA MET A 217 -10.01 -15.90 -7.22
C MET A 217 -10.09 -17.16 -6.36
N GLN A 218 -9.67 -18.29 -6.92
CA GLN A 218 -9.61 -19.57 -6.18
C GLN A 218 -8.50 -19.58 -5.12
N SER A 219 -7.39 -18.87 -5.36
CA SER A 219 -6.27 -18.83 -4.43
C SER A 219 -6.60 -17.97 -3.22
N LYS A 220 -6.54 -18.58 -2.03
CA LYS A 220 -6.76 -17.92 -0.74
C LYS A 220 -5.83 -16.73 -0.54
N SER A 221 -6.34 -15.68 0.11
CA SER A 221 -5.49 -14.63 0.65
C SER A 221 -4.47 -15.21 1.64
N LYS A 222 -3.24 -14.69 1.60
CA LYS A 222 -2.22 -15.02 2.61
C LYS A 222 -2.63 -14.52 3.99
N TYR A 223 -3.37 -13.41 4.08
CA TYR A 223 -3.87 -12.86 5.34
C TYR A 223 -4.96 -13.76 5.93
N GLU A 224 -5.81 -14.32 5.08
CA GLU A 224 -6.80 -15.32 5.51
C GLU A 224 -6.14 -16.63 5.97
N THR A 225 -5.15 -17.09 5.20
CA THR A 225 -4.38 -18.29 5.55
C THR A 225 -3.65 -18.11 6.89
N MET A 226 -3.06 -16.93 7.11
CA MET A 226 -2.45 -16.52 8.38
C MET A 226 -3.45 -16.56 9.53
N LYS A 227 -4.63 -15.93 9.40
CA LYS A 227 -5.64 -15.86 10.46
C LYS A 227 -6.13 -17.26 10.86
N THR A 228 -6.33 -18.13 9.88
CA THR A 228 -6.74 -19.53 10.10
C THR A 228 -5.63 -20.33 10.79
N ALA A 229 -4.38 -20.20 10.34
CA ALA A 229 -3.25 -20.96 10.90
C ALA A 229 -2.85 -20.49 12.31
N GLY A 230 -3.04 -19.20 12.61
CA GLY A 230 -2.58 -18.58 13.85
C GLY A 230 -1.07 -18.31 13.87
N GLY A 231 -0.58 -17.95 15.05
CA GLY A 231 0.84 -17.67 15.28
C GLY A 231 1.72 -18.92 15.26
N PRO A 232 3.00 -18.78 14.91
CA PRO A 232 3.93 -19.90 14.83
C PRO A 232 4.17 -20.52 16.22
N LEU A 233 4.43 -21.82 16.25
CA LEU A 233 4.89 -22.54 17.43
C LEU A 233 6.41 -22.44 17.57
N GLY A 234 6.92 -22.67 18.78
CA GLY A 234 8.37 -22.67 19.06
C GLY A 234 8.97 -21.28 19.31
N ASN A 235 10.30 -21.23 19.33
CA ASN A 235 11.05 -20.03 19.72
C ASN A 235 11.12 -19.00 18.58
N GLN A 236 10.59 -17.81 18.83
CA GLN A 236 10.55 -16.70 17.88
C GLN A 236 11.48 -15.56 18.33
N ASN A 237 12.06 -14.86 17.36
CA ASN A 237 12.82 -13.63 17.54
C ASN A 237 11.87 -12.45 17.78
N LEU A 238 11.38 -12.35 19.01
CA LEU A 238 10.47 -11.28 19.40
C LEU A 238 11.14 -9.90 19.39
N ASN A 239 12.47 -9.80 19.54
CA ASN A 239 13.19 -8.54 19.36
C ASN A 239 12.97 -8.00 17.95
N LYS A 240 13.26 -8.82 16.93
CA LYS A 240 13.06 -8.43 15.52
C LYS A 240 11.59 -8.15 15.20
N LEU A 241 10.67 -8.97 15.71
CA LEU A 241 9.24 -8.75 15.49
C LEU A 241 8.79 -7.39 16.04
N PHE A 242 9.16 -7.08 17.27
CA PHE A 242 8.81 -5.81 17.89
C PHE A 242 9.48 -4.63 17.17
N ASP A 243 10.69 -4.83 16.65
CA ASP A 243 11.42 -3.80 15.90
C ASP A 243 10.64 -3.41 14.64
N ASP A 244 10.25 -4.42 13.86
CA ASP A 244 9.48 -4.22 12.64
C ASP A 244 8.09 -3.61 12.92
N LEU A 245 7.41 -4.07 13.99
CA LEU A 245 6.10 -3.57 14.39
C LEU A 245 6.16 -2.08 14.78
N VAL A 246 7.12 -1.70 15.63
CA VAL A 246 7.30 -0.31 16.06
C VAL A 246 7.78 0.56 14.90
N ALA A 247 8.75 0.09 14.11
CA ALA A 247 9.22 0.80 12.93
C ALA A 247 8.09 1.12 11.95
N ASN A 248 7.19 0.17 11.71
CA ASN A 248 6.06 0.37 10.83
C ASN A 248 5.07 1.40 11.39
N GLN A 249 4.69 1.29 12.66
CA GLN A 249 3.81 2.28 13.30
C GLN A 249 4.43 3.68 13.29
N ALA A 250 5.74 3.77 13.54
CA ALA A 250 6.46 5.04 13.65
C ALA A 250 6.50 5.86 12.35
N LYS A 251 6.23 5.26 11.18
CA LYS A 251 6.09 5.98 9.91
C LYS A 251 5.01 7.07 9.94
N THR A 252 4.06 6.95 10.86
CA THR A 252 2.92 7.86 10.98
C THR A 252 3.06 8.82 12.17
N TRP A 253 4.11 8.71 13.00
CA TRP A 253 4.34 9.58 14.15
C TRP A 253 4.62 11.03 13.71
N ALA A 254 4.09 12.00 14.45
CA ALA A 254 4.21 13.41 14.10
C ALA A 254 5.49 14.06 14.65
N LEU A 255 5.90 13.70 15.87
CA LEU A 255 6.93 14.41 16.62
C LEU A 255 8.16 13.54 16.89
N ASN A 256 7.92 12.34 17.41
CA ASN A 256 8.98 11.40 17.77
C ASN A 256 9.44 10.61 16.54
N LYS A 257 10.74 10.38 16.43
CA LYS A 257 11.32 9.47 15.42
C LYS A 257 11.83 8.21 16.11
N TYR A 258 11.28 7.08 15.75
CA TYR A 258 11.79 5.79 16.23
C TYR A 258 13.23 5.54 15.74
N VAL A 259 14.07 4.98 16.61
CA VAL A 259 15.42 4.52 16.25
C VAL A 259 15.35 3.04 15.89
N PRO A 260 15.61 2.63 14.64
CA PRO A 260 15.59 1.23 14.24
C PRO A 260 16.57 0.37 15.05
N GLN A 261 16.24 -0.91 15.25
CA GLN A 261 17.07 -1.87 15.99
C GLN A 261 17.30 -1.49 17.47
N SER A 262 16.48 -0.57 18.01
CA SER A 262 16.58 -0.14 19.41
C SER A 262 15.72 -0.94 20.38
N ILE A 263 15.00 -1.97 19.88
CA ILE A 263 14.20 -2.81 20.76
C ILE A 263 15.08 -3.52 21.77
N SER A 264 14.69 -3.43 23.03
CA SER A 264 15.39 -4.04 24.15
C SER A 264 14.41 -4.56 25.20
N ARG A 265 14.92 -5.40 26.12
CA ARG A 265 14.19 -5.91 27.28
C ARG A 265 12.83 -6.53 26.92
N VAL A 266 12.80 -7.29 25.82
CA VAL A 266 11.60 -8.02 25.41
C VAL A 266 11.29 -9.09 26.47
N SER A 267 10.06 -9.04 26.97
CA SER A 267 9.56 -9.96 27.99
C SER A 267 8.17 -10.45 27.59
N VAL A 268 7.98 -11.77 27.60
CA VAL A 268 6.65 -12.38 27.44
C VAL A 268 5.99 -12.40 28.81
N ILE A 269 4.92 -11.62 28.96
CA ILE A 269 4.19 -11.47 30.23
C ILE A 269 3.24 -12.65 30.44
N GLN A 270 2.58 -13.09 29.37
CA GLN A 270 1.62 -14.18 29.42
C GLN A 270 1.70 -15.04 28.16
N LYS A 271 1.44 -16.34 28.30
CA LYS A 271 1.39 -17.32 27.21
C LYS A 271 0.06 -18.07 27.21
N ASP A 272 -0.33 -18.59 26.04
CA ASP A 272 -1.46 -19.50 25.90
C ASP A 272 -1.07 -20.95 26.23
N ASN A 273 -2.05 -21.85 26.14
CA ASN A 273 -1.87 -23.29 26.42
C ASN A 273 -0.91 -23.99 25.43
N GLN A 274 -0.55 -23.34 24.31
CA GLN A 274 0.40 -23.84 23.32
C GLN A 274 1.78 -23.18 23.45
N GLY A 275 1.98 -22.35 24.48
CA GLY A 275 3.23 -21.65 24.75
C GLY A 275 3.46 -20.41 23.88
N ARG A 276 2.47 -19.98 23.08
CA ARG A 276 2.53 -18.77 22.25
C ARG A 276 2.28 -17.54 23.12
N PRO A 277 2.86 -16.37 22.82
CA PRO A 277 2.57 -15.15 23.56
C PRO A 277 1.08 -14.81 23.53
N LEU A 278 0.53 -14.39 24.67
CA LEU A 278 -0.75 -13.67 24.79
C LEU A 278 -0.50 -12.18 25.00
N THR A 279 0.52 -11.84 25.79
CA THR A 279 0.98 -10.47 25.98
C THR A 279 2.50 -10.46 26.11
N ALA A 280 3.16 -9.52 25.43
CA ALA A 280 4.59 -9.29 25.58
C ALA A 280 4.89 -7.78 25.58
N LYS A 281 5.96 -7.38 26.25
CA LYS A 281 6.37 -5.98 26.39
C LYS A 281 7.84 -5.81 26.05
N ALA A 282 8.18 -4.68 25.43
CA ALA A 282 9.54 -4.29 25.13
C ALA A 282 9.74 -2.78 25.28
N TYR A 283 10.99 -2.36 25.24
CA TYR A 283 11.42 -0.98 25.32
C TYR A 283 12.06 -0.56 23.99
N TYR A 284 11.90 0.70 23.61
CA TYR A 284 12.49 1.27 22.40
C TYR A 284 13.06 2.65 22.65
N THR A 285 13.98 3.06 21.77
CA THR A 285 14.52 4.42 21.75
C THR A 285 13.83 5.25 20.68
N TYR A 286 13.54 6.51 21.00
CA TYR A 286 13.07 7.50 20.03
C TYR A 286 13.89 8.79 20.15
N GLN A 287 13.89 9.60 19.09
CA GLN A 287 14.51 10.91 19.04
C GLN A 287 13.44 12.00 18.95
N PHE A 288 13.62 13.07 19.73
CA PHE A 288 12.79 14.27 19.72
C PHE A 288 13.68 15.50 19.89
N PHE A 289 13.67 16.40 18.90
CA PHE A 289 14.54 17.60 18.85
C PHE A 289 16.02 17.34 19.22
N GLY A 290 16.60 16.27 18.67
CA GLY A 290 18.02 15.91 18.90
C GLY A 290 18.31 15.26 20.25
N ARG A 291 17.31 15.03 21.10
CA ARG A 291 17.43 14.28 22.35
C ARG A 291 16.87 12.88 22.18
N SER A 292 17.56 11.90 22.76
CA SER A 292 17.06 10.52 22.84
C SER A 292 16.15 10.36 24.06
N GLY A 293 15.03 9.68 23.86
CA GLY A 293 14.12 9.23 24.91
C GLY A 293 13.90 7.72 24.84
N GLU A 294 13.40 7.15 25.92
CA GLU A 294 13.02 5.74 26.00
C GLU A 294 11.50 5.63 26.13
N GLY A 295 10.90 4.78 25.31
CA GLY A 295 9.49 4.42 25.38
C GLY A 295 9.33 2.91 25.61
N TRP A 296 8.11 2.49 25.88
CA TRP A 296 7.74 1.07 25.92
C TRP A 296 6.57 0.78 25.00
N VAL A 297 6.54 -0.45 24.48
CA VAL A 297 5.43 -0.99 23.72
C VAL A 297 4.98 -2.30 24.34
N GLN A 298 3.68 -2.46 24.52
CA GLN A 298 3.05 -3.72 24.90
C GLN A 298 2.26 -4.23 23.70
N VAL A 299 2.44 -5.51 23.37
CA VAL A 299 1.76 -6.18 22.28
C VAL A 299 0.87 -7.26 22.86
N SER A 300 -0.41 -7.19 22.55
CA SER A 300 -1.34 -8.29 22.78
C SER A 300 -1.40 -9.20 21.56
N PHE A 301 -1.68 -10.47 21.79
CA PHE A 301 -1.75 -11.49 20.77
C PHE A 301 -3.09 -12.22 20.86
N GLU A 302 -3.65 -12.56 19.71
CA GLU A 302 -4.86 -13.37 19.58
C GLU A 302 -4.58 -14.53 18.64
N ASN A 303 -4.92 -15.75 19.07
CA ASN A 303 -4.49 -16.99 18.40
C ASN A 303 -2.98 -17.00 18.08
N GLY A 304 -2.16 -16.45 18.99
CA GLY A 304 -0.72 -16.31 18.82
C GLY A 304 -0.26 -15.27 17.80
N LEU A 305 -1.14 -14.47 17.18
CA LEU A 305 -0.79 -13.40 16.23
C LEU A 305 -0.85 -12.03 16.92
N PRO A 306 0.09 -11.09 16.65
CA PRO A 306 -0.03 -9.71 17.12
C PRO A 306 -1.41 -9.12 16.76
N LYS A 307 -2.09 -8.53 17.76
CA LYS A 307 -3.44 -7.96 17.62
C LYS A 307 -3.49 -6.46 17.90
N CYS A 308 -2.92 -6.03 19.02
CA CYS A 308 -2.87 -4.61 19.39
C CYS A 308 -1.48 -4.25 19.89
N LEU A 309 -0.98 -3.11 19.45
CA LEU A 309 0.21 -2.44 19.97
C LEU A 309 -0.27 -1.27 20.86
N TYR A 310 0.20 -1.24 22.10
CA TYR A 310 -0.06 -0.18 23.07
C TYR A 310 1.26 0.52 23.39
N PHE A 311 1.31 1.82 23.16
CA PHE A 311 2.51 2.62 23.37
C PHE A 311 2.44 3.37 24.70
N HIS A 312 3.60 3.70 25.27
CA HIS A 312 3.68 4.35 26.58
C HIS A 312 2.89 5.66 26.72
N ASP A 313 2.81 6.42 25.63
CA ASP A 313 2.11 7.70 25.50
C ASP A 313 0.61 7.53 25.20
N MET A 314 0.20 6.35 24.69
CA MET A 314 -1.19 6.00 24.40
C MET A 314 -1.52 4.58 24.89
N PRO A 315 -1.45 4.31 26.21
CA PRO A 315 -1.50 2.95 26.75
C PRO A 315 -2.88 2.30 26.61
N GLN A 316 -3.93 3.09 26.38
CA GLN A 316 -5.32 2.62 26.21
C GLN A 316 -5.74 2.50 24.74
N ASN A 317 -4.90 2.93 23.80
CA ASN A 317 -5.24 2.92 22.39
C ASN A 317 -4.65 1.68 21.71
N CYS A 318 -5.52 0.80 21.19
CA CYS A 318 -5.10 -0.35 20.39
C CYS A 318 -4.69 0.11 18.98
N LYS A 319 -3.38 0.17 18.72
CA LYS A 319 -2.88 0.34 17.34
C LYS A 319 -2.84 -1.02 16.65
N THR A 320 -3.53 -1.12 15.52
CA THR A 320 -3.57 -2.37 14.73
C THR A 320 -2.21 -2.60 14.05
N PRO A 321 -1.57 -3.77 14.22
CA PRO A 321 -0.29 -4.07 13.59
C PRO A 321 -0.43 -4.22 12.07
N ASN A 322 0.65 -3.95 11.34
CA ASN A 322 0.65 -4.11 9.89
C ASN A 322 0.46 -5.57 9.49
N SER A 323 -0.55 -5.85 8.65
CA SER A 323 -0.94 -7.22 8.31
C SER A 323 0.17 -7.99 7.57
N SER A 324 1.04 -7.33 6.80
CA SER A 324 2.18 -8.01 6.14
C SER A 324 3.26 -8.46 7.13
N ILE A 325 3.48 -7.70 8.21
CA ILE A 325 4.38 -8.10 9.31
C ILE A 325 3.78 -9.29 10.05
N VAL A 326 2.48 -9.22 10.39
CA VAL A 326 1.77 -10.33 11.05
C VAL A 326 1.78 -11.59 10.19
N ALA A 327 1.59 -11.47 8.86
CA ALA A 327 1.63 -12.59 7.94
C ALA A 327 3.03 -13.20 7.83
N SER A 328 4.06 -12.36 7.79
CA SER A 328 5.45 -12.82 7.81
C SER A 328 5.79 -13.55 9.13
N TYR A 329 5.24 -13.07 10.25
CA TYR A 329 5.35 -13.73 11.54
C TYR A 329 4.69 -15.10 11.57
N ALA A 330 3.44 -15.21 11.11
CA ALA A 330 2.74 -16.48 10.99
C ALA A 330 3.46 -17.50 10.10
N GLN A 331 4.14 -17.02 9.05
CA GLN A 331 4.94 -17.85 8.13
C GLN A 331 6.30 -18.27 8.71
N GLY A 332 6.61 -17.93 9.96
CA GLY A 332 7.86 -18.32 10.62
C GLY A 332 9.09 -17.52 10.16
N LYS A 333 8.92 -16.37 9.50
CA LYS A 333 10.06 -15.50 9.08
C LYS A 333 10.80 -14.82 10.25
N TYR A 334 10.33 -15.07 11.47
CA TYR A 334 10.90 -14.58 12.71
C TYR A 334 11.38 -15.73 13.60
N SER A 335 11.46 -16.97 13.12
CA SER A 335 12.04 -18.05 13.91
C SER A 335 13.49 -17.71 14.30
N ASN A 336 13.89 -18.03 15.54
CA ASN A 336 15.30 -18.02 15.92
C ASN A 336 15.95 -19.23 15.24
N ASN A 337 16.61 -19.00 14.10
CA ASN A 337 17.43 -20.04 13.47
C ASN A 337 18.55 -20.51 14.40
#